data_AF-C9Z8A7-F1
#
_entry.id   AF-C9Z8A7-F1
#
_cell.length_a   1.000
_cell.length_b   1.000
_cell.length_c   1.000
_cell.angle_alpha   90.00
_cell.angle_beta   90.00
_cell.angle_gamma   90.00
#
_symmetry.space_group_name_H-M   'P 1'
#
loop_
_entity.id
_entity.type
_entity.pdbx_description
1 polymer ?
#
loop_
_entity_poly.entity_id
_entity_poly.type
_entity_poly.pdbx_seq_one_letter_code
_entity_poly.pdbx_strand_id
1 'polypeptide(L)'
;MSEQLIGQRQVVMTTDQLLADTLQAKESIALRSDMTLAWDERSASTAVLTSTPEQLAALRSTSARPVEIMQSAPRVSRPELRSLPRLPSGRRGTEWLTAVDYAKEHGHILWCDDRILRAVARSQGVASFGTLALIDACVQSNLMEPREGLVMKAELLRNYYVDIPFFADLYSTAAQADGWQATAVAVAVSRPGAWSDPQAAAAFVLNAASQTIGSLPHEASAWLSAAYAGLYRATLPSHRPRNLQVLSWQVITQPWVSASSLPFVLAGLHAGREDVADTDAPLRAAITQYYGALVDQFGHITAASTLMSLFALTEGEDKATAARTVLTYLAR
;
A
#
# COMPACT_ATOMS: atom_id res chain seq x y z
N MET A 1 5.25 -28.08 4.02
CA MET A 1 5.68 -28.41 5.40
C MET A 1 5.89 -27.09 6.13
N SER A 2 4.89 -26.63 6.89
CA SER A 2 4.96 -25.39 7.68
C SER A 2 3.95 -25.51 8.82
N GLU A 3 4.18 -26.46 9.72
CA GLU A 3 3.31 -26.74 10.89
C GLU A 3 4.09 -26.78 12.21
N GLN A 4 5.26 -26.14 12.27
CA GLN A 4 5.97 -26.00 13.53
C GLN A 4 6.07 -24.53 13.90
N LEU A 5 5.03 -24.05 14.59
CA LEU A 5 5.20 -22.97 15.55
C LEU A 5 6.06 -23.54 16.69
N ILE A 6 7.34 -23.20 16.63
CA ILE A 6 8.40 -23.67 17.52
C ILE A 6 8.19 -23.06 18.92
N GLY A 7 8.04 -23.93 19.92
CA GLY A 7 8.14 -23.60 21.35
C GLY A 7 6.83 -23.67 22.15
N GLN A 8 6.53 -24.86 22.70
CA GLN A 8 5.30 -25.21 23.46
C GLN A 8 3.99 -24.89 22.70
N ARG A 9 3.07 -25.86 22.58
CA ARG A 9 1.70 -25.57 22.10
C ARG A 9 0.99 -24.65 23.10
N GLN A 10 1.24 -23.34 23.01
CA GLN A 10 0.29 -22.36 23.50
C GLN A 10 -0.94 -22.51 22.62
N VAL A 11 -2.01 -22.99 23.22
CA VAL A 11 -3.29 -23.17 22.55
C VAL A 11 -3.79 -21.78 22.18
N VAL A 12 -3.75 -21.46 20.88
CA VAL A 12 -4.40 -20.26 20.35
C VAL A 12 -5.90 -20.49 20.46
N MET A 13 -6.59 -19.58 21.15
CA MET A 13 -8.03 -19.65 21.35
C MET A 13 -8.72 -18.47 20.69
N THR A 14 -9.98 -18.65 20.30
CA THR A 14 -10.82 -17.60 19.71
C THR A 14 -12.20 -17.58 20.36
N THR A 15 -12.98 -16.52 20.11
CA THR A 15 -14.37 -16.43 20.55
C THR A 15 -15.33 -16.95 19.47
N ASP A 16 -16.50 -17.43 19.88
CA ASP A 16 -17.57 -17.82 18.94
C ASP A 16 -18.03 -16.64 18.08
N GLN A 17 -18.02 -15.43 18.65
CA GLN A 17 -18.44 -14.19 17.98
C GLN A 17 -17.51 -13.83 16.82
N LEU A 18 -16.19 -13.97 17.01
CA LEU A 18 -15.22 -13.75 15.94
C LEU A 18 -15.33 -14.79 14.83
N LEU A 19 -15.65 -16.05 15.17
CA LEU A 19 -15.93 -17.07 14.16
C LEU A 19 -17.20 -16.74 13.37
N ALA A 20 -18.27 -16.31 14.05
CA ALA A 20 -19.51 -15.92 13.41
C ALA A 20 -19.30 -14.73 12.45
N ASP A 21 -18.54 -13.71 12.88
CA ASP A 21 -18.16 -12.57 12.04
C ASP A 21 -17.33 -13.02 10.82
N THR A 22 -16.37 -13.93 11.02
CA THR A 22 -15.54 -14.46 9.93
C THR A 22 -16.34 -15.30 8.93
N LEU A 23 -17.32 -16.08 9.41
CA LEU A 23 -18.27 -16.81 8.56
C LEU A 23 -19.13 -15.84 7.74
N GLN A 24 -19.67 -14.80 8.37
CA GLN A 24 -20.45 -13.77 7.69
C GLN A 24 -19.62 -13.03 6.63
N ALA A 25 -18.35 -12.72 6.94
CA ALA A 25 -17.42 -12.13 5.97
C ALA A 25 -17.17 -13.06 4.78
N LYS A 26 -16.96 -14.36 5.02
CA LYS A 26 -16.80 -15.36 3.96
C LYS A 26 -18.05 -15.44 3.07
N GLU A 27 -19.25 -15.49 3.66
CA GLU A 27 -20.51 -15.51 2.91
C GLU A 27 -20.71 -14.23 2.09
N SER A 28 -20.40 -13.07 2.65
CA SER A 28 -20.44 -11.79 1.94
C SER A 28 -19.51 -11.78 0.72
N ILE A 29 -18.29 -12.31 0.86
CA ILE A 29 -17.35 -12.48 -0.25
C ILE A 29 -17.86 -13.47 -1.30
N ALA A 30 -18.50 -14.56 -0.88
CA ALA A 30 -19.07 -15.56 -1.79
C ALA A 30 -20.19 -14.95 -2.66
N LEU A 31 -21.00 -14.06 -2.08
CA LEU A 31 -22.09 -13.35 -2.76
C LEU A 31 -21.63 -12.09 -3.52
N ARG A 32 -20.33 -11.77 -3.49
CA ARG A 32 -19.80 -10.58 -4.15
C ARG A 32 -19.95 -10.68 -5.67
N SER A 33 -20.54 -9.63 -6.26
CA SER A 33 -20.65 -9.43 -7.70
C SER A 33 -19.26 -9.17 -8.31
N ASP A 34 -19.11 -9.50 -9.59
CA ASP A 34 -17.96 -9.12 -10.41
C ASP A 34 -17.94 -7.63 -10.75
N MET A 35 -19.05 -6.95 -10.57
CA MET A 35 -19.21 -5.52 -10.80
C MET A 35 -19.38 -4.76 -9.49
N THR A 36 -18.48 -3.80 -9.22
CA THR A 36 -18.62 -2.81 -8.16
C THR A 36 -18.90 -1.45 -8.80
N LEU A 37 -20.06 -0.88 -8.48
CA LEU A 37 -20.37 0.51 -8.85
C LEU A 37 -19.75 1.43 -7.79
N ALA A 38 -18.76 2.21 -8.19
CA ALA A 38 -18.20 3.27 -7.37
C ALA A 38 -18.76 4.60 -7.87
N TRP A 39 -19.17 5.46 -6.95
CA TRP A 39 -19.52 6.84 -7.30
C TRP A 39 -18.23 7.63 -7.47
N ASP A 40 -17.99 8.15 -8.67
CA ASP A 40 -16.88 9.08 -8.92
C ASP A 40 -17.39 10.51 -8.66
N GLU A 41 -16.99 11.08 -7.51
CA GLU A 41 -17.36 12.42 -7.10
C GLU A 41 -16.88 13.52 -8.09
N ARG A 42 -15.92 13.23 -8.97
CA ARG A 42 -15.35 14.22 -9.89
C ARG A 42 -16.07 14.29 -11.22
N SER A 43 -16.40 13.14 -11.80
CA SER A 43 -17.18 13.06 -13.04
C SER A 43 -18.68 13.25 -12.80
N ALA A 44 -19.11 13.25 -11.52
CA ALA A 44 -20.50 13.10 -11.11
C ALA A 44 -21.17 11.90 -11.80
N SER A 45 -20.40 10.83 -12.03
CA SER A 45 -20.85 9.65 -12.74
C SER A 45 -20.48 8.37 -11.98
N THR A 46 -21.22 7.30 -12.30
CA THR A 46 -20.94 5.98 -11.73
C THR A 46 -19.79 5.35 -12.50
N ALA A 47 -18.67 5.10 -11.83
CA ALA A 47 -17.58 4.28 -12.34
C ALA A 47 -17.90 2.80 -12.11
N VAL A 48 -17.71 1.99 -13.14
CA VAL A 48 -17.88 0.54 -13.06
C VAL A 48 -16.51 -0.10 -12.89
N LEU A 49 -16.25 -0.66 -11.71
CA LEU A 49 -15.05 -1.45 -11.45
C LEU A 49 -15.40 -2.92 -11.63
N THR A 50 -14.82 -3.58 -12.63
CA THR A 50 -14.98 -5.01 -12.87
C THR A 50 -13.82 -5.80 -12.27
N SER A 51 -14.13 -6.82 -11.47
CA SER A 51 -13.17 -7.83 -11.02
C SER A 51 -13.17 -8.99 -12.00
N THR A 52 -12.01 -9.54 -12.32
CA THR A 52 -11.94 -10.74 -13.17
C THR A 52 -12.51 -11.96 -12.44
N PRO A 53 -13.08 -12.95 -13.17
CA PRO A 53 -13.54 -14.21 -12.58
C PRO A 53 -12.44 -14.91 -11.76
N GLU A 54 -11.19 -14.86 -12.23
CA GLU A 54 -10.02 -15.43 -11.58
C GLU A 54 -9.74 -14.75 -10.23
N GLN A 55 -9.79 -13.41 -10.17
CA GLN A 55 -9.61 -12.66 -8.93
C GLN A 55 -10.70 -12.96 -7.90
N LEU A 56 -11.95 -13.11 -8.34
CA LEU A 56 -13.05 -13.47 -7.44
C LEU A 56 -12.92 -14.91 -6.94
N ALA A 57 -12.53 -15.84 -7.81
CA ALA A 57 -12.27 -17.23 -7.43
C ALA A 57 -11.13 -17.32 -6.40
N ALA A 58 -10.04 -16.60 -6.62
CA ALA A 58 -8.92 -16.51 -5.69
C ALA A 58 -9.37 -15.90 -4.35
N LEU A 59 -10.10 -14.78 -4.35
CA LEU A 59 -10.62 -14.14 -3.14
C LEU A 59 -11.53 -15.08 -2.32
N ARG A 60 -12.42 -15.82 -3.00
CA ARG A 60 -13.30 -16.82 -2.38
C ARG A 60 -12.54 -18.01 -1.81
N SER A 61 -11.47 -18.46 -2.48
CA SER A 61 -10.60 -19.51 -1.95
C SER A 61 -9.85 -19.04 -0.71
N THR A 62 -9.25 -17.85 -0.76
CA THR A 62 -8.50 -17.29 0.36
C THR A 62 -9.38 -17.01 1.59
N SER A 63 -10.64 -16.58 1.39
CA SER A 63 -11.56 -16.28 2.50
C SER A 63 -12.00 -17.52 3.30
N ALA A 64 -11.83 -18.74 2.75
CA ALA A 64 -12.10 -19.97 3.49
C ALA A 64 -11.06 -20.23 4.60
N ARG A 65 -9.82 -19.78 4.41
CA ARG A 65 -8.70 -20.14 5.27
C ARG A 65 -8.81 -19.62 6.71
N PRO A 66 -9.21 -18.35 6.96
CA PRO A 66 -9.45 -17.87 8.33
C PRO A 66 -10.52 -18.70 9.08
N VAL A 67 -11.58 -19.13 8.38
CA VAL A 67 -12.64 -19.97 8.98
C VAL A 67 -12.08 -21.31 9.43
N GLU A 68 -11.28 -21.98 8.59
CA GLU A 68 -10.64 -23.26 8.95
C GLU A 68 -9.73 -23.12 10.18
N ILE A 69 -8.92 -22.07 10.22
CA ILE A 69 -8.03 -21.78 11.35
C ILE A 69 -8.85 -21.60 12.63
N MET A 70 -9.89 -20.78 12.59
CA MET A 70 -10.75 -20.52 13.76
C MET A 70 -11.57 -21.73 14.20
N GLN A 71 -11.99 -22.59 13.28
CA GLN A 71 -12.68 -23.84 13.60
C GLN A 71 -11.75 -24.87 14.26
N SER A 72 -10.46 -24.84 13.93
CA SER A 72 -9.44 -25.71 14.53
C SER A 72 -8.96 -25.24 15.91
N ALA A 73 -9.14 -23.96 16.23
CA ALA A 73 -8.79 -23.38 17.52
C ALA A 73 -9.85 -23.69 18.59
N PRO A 74 -9.47 -23.89 19.87
CA PRO A 74 -10.43 -23.92 20.96
C PRO A 74 -11.23 -22.63 21.05
N ARG A 75 -12.53 -22.78 21.28
CA ARG A 75 -13.50 -21.69 21.23
C ARG A 75 -14.15 -21.45 22.59
N VAL A 76 -14.39 -20.18 22.86
CA VAL A 76 -15.11 -19.74 24.05
C VAL A 76 -16.29 -18.85 23.67
N SER A 77 -17.43 -19.08 24.31
CA SER A 77 -18.62 -18.28 24.07
C SER A 77 -18.54 -16.95 24.79
N ARG A 78 -18.67 -15.85 24.05
CA ARG A 78 -18.58 -14.47 24.57
C ARG A 78 -19.66 -13.56 23.98
N PRO A 79 -20.96 -13.84 24.24
CA PRO A 79 -22.07 -13.10 23.61
C PRO A 79 -22.13 -11.62 24.00
N GLU A 80 -21.50 -11.24 25.11
CA GLU A 80 -21.45 -9.87 25.61
C GLU A 80 -20.05 -9.53 26.12
N LEU A 81 -19.68 -8.25 26.04
CA LEU A 81 -18.45 -7.72 26.64
C LEU A 81 -18.65 -7.60 28.16
N ARG A 82 -17.74 -8.17 28.96
CA ARG A 82 -17.85 -8.22 30.43
C ARG A 82 -16.81 -7.39 31.17
N SER A 83 -15.63 -7.20 30.58
CA SER A 83 -14.46 -6.58 31.21
C SER A 83 -14.05 -5.26 30.55
N LEU A 84 -14.49 -5.03 29.32
CA LEU A 84 -14.37 -3.74 28.64
C LEU A 84 -15.49 -2.78 29.08
N PRO A 85 -15.23 -1.46 29.10
CA PRO A 85 -16.28 -0.48 29.32
C PRO A 85 -17.41 -0.67 28.33
N ARG A 86 -18.66 -0.49 28.78
CA ARG A 86 -19.81 -0.48 27.86
C ARG A 86 -19.59 0.61 26.81
N LEU A 87 -19.47 0.20 25.56
CA LEU A 87 -19.51 1.15 24.45
C LEU A 87 -20.88 1.81 24.41
N PRO A 88 -20.99 3.07 23.95
CA PRO A 88 -22.26 3.76 23.85
C PRO A 88 -23.32 2.89 23.16
N SER A 89 -24.45 2.70 23.84
CA SER A 89 -25.57 1.88 23.39
C SER A 89 -26.02 2.32 22.00
N GLY A 90 -26.07 1.40 21.03
CA GLY A 90 -26.61 1.67 19.68
C GLY A 90 -25.72 1.26 18.50
N ARG A 91 -24.47 0.85 18.73
CA ARG A 91 -23.62 0.29 17.68
C ARG A 91 -23.73 -1.24 17.64
N ARG A 92 -24.40 -1.79 16.62
CA ARG A 92 -24.13 -3.16 16.14
C ARG A 92 -22.64 -3.24 15.77
N GLY A 93 -21.97 -4.38 15.98
CA GLY A 93 -20.56 -4.55 15.61
C GLY A 93 -19.58 -4.40 16.78
N THR A 94 -19.75 -5.17 17.87
CA THR A 94 -18.75 -5.27 18.97
C THR A 94 -18.07 -6.63 19.04
N GLU A 95 -18.41 -7.53 18.13
CA GLU A 95 -17.91 -8.90 17.99
C GLU A 95 -16.37 -8.90 17.89
N TRP A 96 -15.79 -7.93 17.17
CA TRP A 96 -14.35 -7.73 17.03
C TRP A 96 -13.61 -7.43 18.35
N LEU A 97 -14.30 -6.99 19.40
CA LEU A 97 -13.71 -6.72 20.72
C LEU A 97 -13.73 -7.93 21.65
N THR A 98 -14.48 -8.99 21.31
CA THR A 98 -14.71 -10.11 22.24
C THR A 98 -13.42 -10.85 22.63
N ALA A 99 -12.43 -10.94 21.73
CA ALA A 99 -11.12 -11.50 22.07
C ALA A 99 -10.33 -10.61 23.04
N VAL A 100 -10.38 -9.28 22.87
CA VAL A 100 -9.74 -8.33 23.80
C VAL A 100 -10.39 -8.42 25.18
N ASP A 101 -11.72 -8.48 25.20
CA ASP A 101 -12.51 -8.59 26.42
C ASP A 101 -12.23 -9.90 27.16
N TYR A 102 -12.19 -11.02 26.44
CA TYR A 102 -11.85 -12.32 27.01
C TYR A 102 -10.40 -12.35 27.55
N ALA A 103 -9.46 -11.79 26.79
CA ALA A 103 -8.06 -11.70 27.21
C ALA A 103 -7.89 -10.85 28.47
N LYS A 104 -8.65 -9.75 28.59
CA LYS A 104 -8.67 -8.91 29.79
C LYS A 104 -9.21 -9.65 31.01
N GLU A 105 -10.32 -10.37 30.88
CA GLU A 105 -10.93 -11.11 31.99
C GLU A 105 -10.00 -12.18 32.57
N HIS A 106 -9.27 -12.88 31.70
CA HIS A 106 -8.49 -14.07 32.07
C HIS A 106 -6.97 -13.81 32.15
N GLY A 107 -6.52 -12.58 31.93
CA GLY A 107 -5.09 -12.23 31.94
C GLY A 107 -4.30 -12.89 30.79
N HIS A 108 -4.94 -13.13 29.64
CA HIS A 108 -4.26 -13.65 28.46
C HIS A 108 -3.61 -12.55 27.61
N ILE A 109 -2.68 -12.95 26.76
CA ILE A 109 -2.04 -12.09 25.76
C ILE A 109 -2.84 -12.18 24.47
N LEU A 110 -3.10 -11.02 23.84
CA LEU A 110 -3.78 -10.95 22.55
C LEU A 110 -2.78 -11.07 21.39
N TRP A 111 -2.91 -12.11 20.57
CA TRP A 111 -2.28 -12.16 19.25
C TRP A 111 -3.23 -11.52 18.22
N CYS A 112 -2.81 -10.42 17.60
CA CYS A 112 -3.61 -9.68 16.63
C CYS A 112 -2.73 -8.87 15.67
N ASP A 113 -3.02 -8.94 14.38
CA ASP A 113 -2.29 -8.21 13.35
C ASP A 113 -2.83 -6.79 13.11
N ASP A 114 -4.08 -6.53 13.48
CA ASP A 114 -4.67 -5.19 13.42
C ASP A 114 -3.98 -4.26 14.43
N ARG A 115 -3.31 -3.24 13.89
CA ARG A 115 -2.55 -2.26 14.67
C ARG A 115 -3.45 -1.44 15.61
N ILE A 116 -4.65 -1.08 15.16
CA ILE A 116 -5.61 -0.28 15.94
C ILE A 116 -6.16 -1.14 17.08
N LEU A 117 -6.54 -2.38 16.80
CA LEU A 117 -7.02 -3.32 17.81
C LEU A 117 -5.96 -3.62 18.87
N ARG A 118 -4.69 -3.78 18.48
CA ARG A 118 -3.57 -3.88 19.45
C ARG A 118 -3.37 -2.62 20.27
N ALA A 119 -3.59 -1.44 19.71
CA ALA A 119 -3.53 -0.19 20.47
C ALA A 119 -4.70 -0.09 21.47
N VAL A 120 -5.90 -0.50 21.07
CA VAL A 120 -7.07 -0.61 21.95
C VAL A 120 -6.81 -1.62 23.07
N ALA A 121 -6.29 -2.81 22.77
CA ALA A 121 -5.97 -3.82 23.78
C ALA A 121 -4.99 -3.27 24.83
N ARG A 122 -3.91 -2.62 24.38
CA ARG A 122 -2.91 -2.00 25.27
C ARG A 122 -3.50 -0.89 26.14
N SER A 123 -4.39 -0.05 25.62
CA SER A 123 -5.07 0.99 26.42
C SER A 123 -6.00 0.39 27.49
N GLN A 124 -6.40 -0.87 27.33
CA GLN A 124 -7.21 -1.63 28.27
C GLN A 124 -6.39 -2.51 29.22
N GLY A 125 -5.05 -2.38 29.21
CA GLY A 125 -4.14 -3.17 30.04
C GLY A 125 -3.89 -4.60 29.52
N VAL A 126 -4.32 -4.93 28.30
CA VAL A 126 -4.09 -6.24 27.69
C VAL A 126 -2.80 -6.21 26.89
N ALA A 127 -1.85 -7.09 27.26
CA ALA A 127 -0.64 -7.30 26.47
C ALA A 127 -1.01 -7.82 25.08
N SER A 128 -0.38 -7.29 24.03
CA SER A 128 -0.67 -7.72 22.66
C SER A 128 0.55 -7.68 21.74
N PHE A 129 0.60 -8.62 20.80
CA PHE A 129 1.61 -8.70 19.75
C PHE A 129 0.98 -9.15 18.42
N GLY A 130 1.68 -8.93 17.32
CA GLY A 130 1.26 -9.38 15.98
C GLY A 130 2.26 -10.38 15.39
N THR A 131 1.91 -10.97 14.27
CA THR A 131 2.65 -11.99 13.53
C THR A 131 4.06 -11.52 13.18
N LEU A 132 4.24 -10.24 12.78
CA LEU A 132 5.58 -9.69 12.53
C LEU A 132 6.46 -9.73 13.78
N ALA A 133 5.92 -9.30 14.93
CA ALA A 133 6.66 -9.30 16.19
C ALA A 133 6.97 -10.73 16.66
N LEU A 134 6.10 -11.70 16.35
CA LEU A 134 6.35 -13.11 16.60
C LEU A 134 7.52 -13.63 15.75
N ILE A 135 7.55 -13.31 14.45
CA ILE A 135 8.67 -13.68 13.56
C ILE A 135 9.98 -13.04 14.08
N ASP A 136 9.95 -11.76 14.45
CA ASP A 136 11.11 -11.07 15.03
C ASP A 136 11.63 -11.76 16.29
N ALA A 137 10.73 -12.13 17.21
CA ALA A 137 11.08 -12.82 18.44
C ALA A 137 11.67 -14.22 18.18
N CYS A 138 11.13 -14.96 17.20
CA CYS A 138 11.68 -16.26 16.80
C CYS A 138 13.10 -16.15 16.25
N VAL A 139 13.36 -15.15 15.40
CA VAL A 139 14.71 -14.88 14.87
C VAL A 139 15.67 -14.47 15.99
N GLN A 140 15.25 -13.54 16.84
CA GLN A 140 16.07 -13.07 17.99
C GLN A 140 16.39 -14.18 18.99
N SER A 141 15.51 -15.17 19.11
CA SER A 141 15.68 -16.32 20.01
C SER A 141 16.40 -17.51 19.35
N ASN A 142 16.92 -17.35 18.13
CA ASN A 142 17.52 -18.43 17.32
C ASN A 142 16.60 -19.64 17.10
N LEU A 143 15.27 -19.43 17.13
CA LEU A 143 14.28 -20.45 16.77
C LEU A 143 13.98 -20.46 15.27
N MET A 144 14.44 -19.44 14.55
CA MET A 144 14.26 -19.25 13.12
C MET A 144 15.50 -18.56 12.55
N GLU A 145 15.98 -19.03 11.41
CA GLU A 145 17.13 -18.39 10.75
C GLU A 145 16.74 -16.98 10.23
N PRO A 146 17.64 -15.97 10.27
CA PRO A 146 17.31 -14.62 9.81
C PRO A 146 16.78 -14.56 8.37
N ARG A 147 17.32 -15.40 7.48
CA ARG A 147 16.87 -15.50 6.09
C ARG A 147 15.47 -16.08 5.96
N GLU A 148 15.14 -17.08 6.79
CA GLU A 148 13.81 -17.67 6.83
C GLU A 148 12.78 -16.63 7.32
N GLY A 149 13.13 -15.87 8.38
CA GLY A 149 12.31 -14.77 8.86
C GLY A 149 12.07 -13.67 7.82
N LEU A 150 13.08 -13.33 7.02
CA LEU A 150 12.93 -12.39 5.91
C LEU A 150 11.94 -12.91 4.85
N VAL A 151 12.07 -14.18 4.44
CA VAL A 151 11.18 -14.80 3.46
C VAL A 151 9.74 -14.85 3.99
N MET A 152 9.52 -15.23 5.24
CA MET A 152 8.18 -15.24 5.83
C MET A 152 7.55 -13.84 5.87
N LYS A 153 8.31 -12.81 6.22
CA LYS A 153 7.83 -11.42 6.16
C LYS A 153 7.52 -10.99 4.73
N ALA A 154 8.33 -11.42 3.75
CA ALA A 154 8.08 -11.13 2.35
C ALA A 154 6.78 -11.78 1.88
N GLU A 155 6.52 -13.02 2.26
CA GLU A 155 5.24 -13.69 1.99
C GLU A 155 4.06 -12.98 2.63
N LEU A 156 4.18 -12.49 3.86
CA LEU A 156 3.13 -11.66 4.48
C LEU A 156 2.87 -10.40 3.63
N LEU A 157 3.92 -9.68 3.25
CA LEU A 157 3.80 -8.46 2.44
C LEU A 157 3.14 -8.73 1.08
N ARG A 158 3.51 -9.82 0.40
CA ARG A 158 2.91 -10.27 -0.87
C ARG A 158 1.44 -10.65 -0.74
N ASN A 159 1.00 -11.07 0.43
CA ASN A 159 -0.39 -11.41 0.74
C ASN A 159 -1.15 -10.25 1.41
N TYR A 160 -0.82 -9.01 1.05
CA TYR A 160 -1.49 -7.79 1.51
C TYR A 160 -1.46 -7.56 3.03
N TYR A 161 -0.46 -8.12 3.72
CA TYR A 161 -0.15 -7.67 5.08
C TYR A 161 0.41 -6.25 5.02
N VAL A 162 -0.44 -5.27 5.32
CA VAL A 162 -0.12 -3.84 5.27
C VAL A 162 0.45 -3.32 6.60
N ASP A 163 0.93 -2.07 6.59
CA ASP A 163 1.56 -1.39 7.75
C ASP A 163 2.88 -2.03 8.23
N ILE A 164 3.58 -2.76 7.34
CA ILE A 164 4.96 -3.18 7.58
C ILE A 164 5.89 -2.00 7.33
N PRO A 165 6.71 -1.57 8.31
CA PRO A 165 7.70 -0.52 8.10
C PRO A 165 8.60 -0.84 6.91
N PHE A 166 8.98 0.20 6.16
CA PHE A 166 9.82 0.01 4.98
C PHE A 166 11.20 -0.53 5.38
N PHE A 167 11.58 -1.62 4.71
CA PHE A 167 12.91 -2.22 4.80
C PHE A 167 13.29 -2.72 3.41
N ALA A 168 14.38 -2.19 2.86
CA ALA A 168 14.72 -2.32 1.44
C ALA A 168 14.83 -3.79 1.00
N ASP A 169 15.50 -4.64 1.78
CA ASP A 169 15.67 -6.05 1.42
C ASP A 169 14.35 -6.82 1.46
N LEU A 170 13.47 -6.50 2.42
CA LEU A 170 12.15 -7.11 2.52
C LEU A 170 11.26 -6.74 1.33
N TYR A 171 11.17 -5.45 1.03
CA TYR A 171 10.35 -4.95 -0.07
C TYR A 171 10.89 -5.43 -1.42
N SER A 172 12.22 -5.49 -1.59
CA SER A 172 12.85 -6.03 -2.80
C SER A 172 12.64 -7.52 -2.95
N THR A 173 12.79 -8.30 -1.86
CA THR A 173 12.52 -9.75 -1.87
C THR A 173 11.07 -10.04 -2.26
N ALA A 174 10.12 -9.31 -1.67
CA ALA A 174 8.71 -9.45 -1.98
C ALA A 174 8.38 -9.06 -3.43
N ALA A 175 8.85 -7.89 -3.89
CA ALA A 175 8.60 -7.42 -5.25
C ALA A 175 9.23 -8.34 -6.30
N GLN A 176 10.45 -8.83 -6.07
CA GLN A 176 11.12 -9.74 -6.98
C GLN A 176 10.40 -11.09 -7.09
N ALA A 177 9.83 -11.60 -6.00
CA ALA A 177 9.04 -12.82 -6.00
C ALA A 177 7.72 -12.72 -6.80
N ASP A 178 7.18 -11.51 -6.96
CA ASP A 178 6.03 -11.21 -7.83
C ASP A 178 6.44 -10.72 -9.23
N GLY A 179 7.73 -10.84 -9.60
CA GLY A 179 8.23 -10.39 -10.89
C GLY A 179 8.12 -8.87 -11.10
N TRP A 180 8.21 -8.11 -10.01
CA TRP A 180 8.06 -6.64 -9.95
C TRP A 180 6.68 -6.09 -10.35
N GLN A 181 5.65 -6.93 -10.40
CA GLN A 181 4.27 -6.44 -10.58
C GLN A 181 3.85 -5.57 -9.39
N ALA A 182 3.15 -4.48 -9.67
CA ALA A 182 2.68 -3.48 -8.72
C ALA A 182 1.41 -3.95 -7.98
N THR A 183 1.50 -5.08 -7.29
CA THR A 183 0.40 -5.70 -6.54
C THR A 183 0.45 -5.31 -5.05
N ALA A 184 0.60 -6.27 -4.14
CA ALA A 184 0.54 -6.04 -2.70
C ALA A 184 1.66 -5.14 -2.18
N VAL A 185 2.87 -5.24 -2.75
CA VAL A 185 4.00 -4.38 -2.35
C VAL A 185 3.75 -2.92 -2.75
N ALA A 186 3.16 -2.66 -3.92
CA ALA A 186 2.76 -1.30 -4.32
C ALA A 186 1.65 -0.77 -3.39
N VAL A 187 0.68 -1.61 -3.00
CA VAL A 187 -0.31 -1.24 -1.98
C VAL A 187 0.36 -0.87 -0.65
N ALA A 188 1.38 -1.59 -0.21
CA ALA A 188 2.13 -1.23 0.99
C ALA A 188 2.88 0.11 0.84
N VAL A 189 3.50 0.36 -0.31
CA VAL A 189 4.14 1.65 -0.64
C VAL A 189 3.14 2.81 -0.61
N SER A 190 1.88 2.58 -0.98
CA SER A 190 0.82 3.61 -0.93
C SER A 190 0.40 4.00 0.50
N ARG A 191 0.90 3.30 1.53
CA ARG A 191 0.62 3.58 2.93
C ARG A 191 1.67 4.51 3.54
N PRO A 192 1.27 5.39 4.47
CA PRO A 192 2.20 6.33 5.09
C PRO A 192 3.35 5.64 5.86
N GLY A 193 3.13 4.43 6.37
CA GLY A 193 4.15 3.66 7.10
C GLY A 193 5.36 3.26 6.27
N ALA A 194 5.22 3.17 4.94
CA ALA A 194 6.34 2.87 4.04
C ALA A 194 7.29 4.07 3.85
N TRP A 195 6.88 5.27 4.25
CA TRP A 195 7.60 6.52 4.01
C TRP A 195 8.28 7.07 5.27
N SER A 196 8.61 6.20 6.23
CA SER A 196 9.42 6.58 7.39
C SER A 196 10.83 7.03 6.99
N ASP A 197 11.37 6.44 5.91
CA ASP A 197 12.54 6.92 5.19
C ASP A 197 12.12 7.23 3.73
N PRO A 198 11.73 8.49 3.44
CA PRO A 198 11.25 8.87 2.12
C PRO A 198 12.29 8.67 1.01
N GLN A 199 13.58 8.77 1.32
CA GLN A 199 14.64 8.64 0.32
C GLN A 199 14.80 7.17 -0.08
N ALA A 200 14.85 6.26 0.90
CA ALA A 200 14.95 4.83 0.62
C ALA A 200 13.70 4.30 -0.07
N ALA A 201 12.50 4.75 0.35
CA ALA A 201 11.24 4.39 -0.30
C ALA A 201 11.16 4.89 -1.76
N ALA A 202 11.53 6.15 -2.02
CA ALA A 202 11.58 6.69 -3.37
C ALA A 202 12.57 5.93 -4.26
N ALA A 203 13.78 5.64 -3.75
CA ALA A 203 14.79 4.87 -4.49
C ALA A 203 14.28 3.47 -4.86
N PHE A 204 13.60 2.79 -3.93
CA PHE A 204 12.99 1.48 -4.18
C PHE A 204 11.93 1.55 -5.29
N VAL A 205 11.03 2.53 -5.24
CA VAL A 205 9.97 2.65 -6.25
C VAL A 205 10.52 3.02 -7.63
N LEU A 206 11.51 3.91 -7.69
CA LEU A 206 12.18 4.25 -8.95
C LEU A 206 12.88 3.04 -9.56
N ASN A 207 13.50 2.20 -8.73
CA ASN A 207 14.03 0.92 -9.17
C ASN A 207 12.91 0.00 -9.67
N ALA A 208 11.81 -0.19 -8.92
CA ALA A 208 10.69 -1.04 -9.33
C ALA A 208 10.05 -0.60 -10.66
N ALA A 209 9.88 0.70 -10.86
CA ALA A 209 9.42 1.28 -12.13
C ALA A 209 10.43 0.99 -13.26
N SER A 210 11.74 1.12 -13.00
CA SER A 210 12.77 0.80 -14.01
C SER A 210 12.77 -0.66 -14.45
N GLN A 211 12.44 -1.60 -13.55
CA GLN A 211 12.39 -3.04 -13.85
C GLN A 211 11.21 -3.38 -14.77
N THR A 212 10.14 -2.59 -14.72
CA THR A 212 8.89 -2.89 -15.42
C THR A 212 8.64 -2.02 -16.64
N ILE A 213 9.21 -0.81 -16.73
CA ILE A 213 8.88 0.16 -17.78
C ILE A 213 9.09 -0.36 -19.22
N GLY A 214 10.05 -1.26 -19.43
CA GLY A 214 10.35 -1.82 -20.75
C GLY A 214 9.39 -2.92 -21.21
N SER A 215 8.89 -3.76 -20.30
CA SER A 215 8.10 -4.95 -20.63
C SER A 215 6.64 -4.85 -20.17
N LEU A 216 6.38 -4.15 -19.07
CA LEU A 216 5.10 -3.99 -18.39
C LEU A 216 4.90 -2.51 -17.98
N PRO A 217 4.77 -1.58 -18.95
CA PRO A 217 4.78 -0.15 -18.65
C PRO A 217 3.61 0.31 -17.76
N HIS A 218 2.47 -0.39 -17.78
CA HIS A 218 1.37 -0.13 -16.85
C HIS A 218 1.72 -0.44 -15.39
N GLU A 219 2.60 -1.41 -15.13
CA GLU A 219 3.08 -1.71 -13.78
C GLU A 219 3.99 -0.58 -13.28
N ALA A 220 4.83 -0.01 -14.15
CA ALA A 220 5.61 1.18 -13.81
C ALA A 220 4.71 2.36 -13.44
N SER A 221 3.61 2.59 -14.18
CA SER A 221 2.60 3.59 -13.83
C SER A 221 1.99 3.32 -12.44
N ALA A 222 1.64 2.07 -12.15
CA ALA A 222 1.05 1.69 -10.86
C ALA A 222 2.03 1.89 -9.68
N TRP A 223 3.32 1.57 -9.86
CA TRP A 223 4.36 1.88 -8.88
C TRP A 223 4.48 3.38 -8.59
N LEU A 224 4.50 4.21 -9.62
CA LEU A 224 4.60 5.67 -9.48
C LEU A 224 3.33 6.26 -8.84
N SER A 225 2.15 5.75 -9.20
CA SER A 225 0.89 6.10 -8.58
C SER A 225 0.89 5.79 -7.08
N ALA A 226 1.30 4.57 -6.70
CA ALA A 226 1.43 4.16 -5.32
C ALA A 226 2.41 5.06 -4.55
N ALA A 227 3.54 5.42 -5.14
CA ALA A 227 4.50 6.31 -4.49
C ALA A 227 3.96 7.72 -4.27
N TYR A 228 3.29 8.30 -5.27
CA TYR A 228 2.67 9.61 -5.13
C TYR A 228 1.67 9.63 -3.98
N ALA A 229 0.74 8.65 -3.98
CA ALA A 229 -0.29 8.55 -2.95
C ALA A 229 0.31 8.30 -1.55
N GLY A 230 1.32 7.43 -1.47
CA GLY A 230 2.02 7.12 -0.23
C GLY A 230 2.74 8.33 0.36
N LEU A 231 3.54 9.04 -0.45
CA LEU A 231 4.26 10.24 -0.02
C LEU A 231 3.29 11.37 0.37
N TYR A 232 2.20 11.55 -0.38
CA TYR A 232 1.15 12.52 -0.04
C TYR A 232 0.56 12.24 1.35
N ARG A 233 0.19 10.98 1.62
CA ARG A 233 -0.41 10.54 2.90
C ARG A 233 0.58 10.62 4.06
N ALA A 234 1.85 10.38 3.82
CA ALA A 234 2.91 10.48 4.82
C ALA A 234 3.32 11.92 5.16
N THR A 235 3.01 12.87 4.27
CA THR A 235 3.50 14.25 4.39
C THR A 235 2.44 15.19 4.97
N LEU A 236 2.86 16.04 5.92
CA LEU A 236 2.03 17.12 6.45
C LEU A 236 1.59 18.10 5.34
N PRO A 237 0.36 18.66 5.37
CA PRO A 237 -0.16 19.52 4.30
C PRO A 237 0.78 20.63 3.85
N SER A 238 1.49 21.30 4.77
CA SER A 238 2.42 22.39 4.49
C SER A 238 3.66 21.98 3.67
N HIS A 239 4.03 20.69 3.68
CA HIS A 239 5.22 20.17 3.01
C HIS A 239 4.88 19.37 1.73
N ARG A 240 3.60 19.03 1.51
CA ARG A 240 3.17 18.19 0.37
C ARG A 240 3.61 18.74 -0.98
N PRO A 241 3.39 20.03 -1.32
CA PRO A 241 3.74 20.52 -2.65
C PRO A 241 5.24 20.36 -2.94
N ARG A 242 6.09 20.67 -1.96
CA ARG A 242 7.54 20.55 -2.09
C ARG A 242 8.00 19.10 -2.21
N ASN A 243 7.51 18.21 -1.36
CA ASN A 243 7.92 16.81 -1.38
C ASN A 243 7.48 16.10 -2.68
N LEU A 244 6.26 16.37 -3.14
CA LEU A 244 5.73 15.80 -4.38
C LEU A 244 6.41 16.40 -5.62
N GLN A 245 6.83 17.67 -5.57
CA GLN A 245 7.68 18.25 -6.61
C GLN A 245 9.03 17.53 -6.67
N VAL A 246 9.67 17.27 -5.51
CA VAL A 246 10.95 16.54 -5.46
C VAL A 246 10.80 15.13 -6.01
N LEU A 247 9.74 14.40 -5.62
CA LEU A 247 9.46 13.07 -6.19
C LEU A 247 9.25 13.14 -7.70
N SER A 248 8.41 14.07 -8.18
CA SER A 248 8.15 14.24 -9.62
C SER A 248 9.42 14.57 -10.39
N TRP A 249 10.28 15.43 -9.84
CA TRP A 249 11.60 15.73 -10.40
C TRP A 249 12.49 14.48 -10.48
N GLN A 250 12.57 13.70 -9.39
CA GLN A 250 13.36 12.47 -9.36
C GLN A 250 12.87 11.47 -10.40
N VAL A 251 11.55 11.38 -10.62
CA VAL A 251 10.94 10.50 -11.63
C VAL A 251 11.30 10.95 -13.04
N ILE A 252 11.05 12.22 -13.42
CA ILE A 252 11.27 12.70 -14.80
C ILE A 252 12.76 12.74 -15.20
N THR A 253 13.67 12.76 -14.21
CA THR A 253 15.13 12.75 -14.44
C THR A 253 15.74 11.36 -14.45
N GLN A 254 14.94 10.29 -14.35
CA GLN A 254 15.46 8.93 -14.41
C GLN A 254 16.04 8.59 -15.80
N PRO A 255 17.15 7.83 -15.90
CA PRO A 255 17.78 7.49 -17.18
C PRO A 255 16.89 6.67 -18.13
N TRP A 256 15.90 5.95 -17.60
CA TRP A 256 14.96 5.15 -18.36
C TRP A 256 13.75 5.96 -18.88
N VAL A 257 13.66 7.25 -18.53
CA VAL A 257 12.64 8.16 -19.06
C VAL A 257 13.05 8.65 -20.44
N SER A 258 12.21 8.35 -21.41
CA SER A 258 12.36 8.69 -22.82
C SER A 258 10.99 9.08 -23.38
N ALA A 259 10.95 9.52 -24.65
CA ALA A 259 9.68 9.87 -25.29
C ALA A 259 8.67 8.71 -25.30
N SER A 260 9.14 7.45 -25.35
CA SER A 260 8.27 6.27 -25.35
C SER A 260 7.78 5.85 -23.96
N SER A 261 8.56 6.10 -22.90
CA SER A 261 8.17 5.76 -21.53
C SER A 261 7.45 6.89 -20.80
N LEU A 262 7.65 8.15 -21.20
CA LEU A 262 7.06 9.30 -20.53
C LEU A 262 5.51 9.26 -20.42
N PRO A 263 4.74 8.81 -21.44
CA PRO A 263 3.28 8.73 -21.29
C PRO A 263 2.83 7.87 -20.10
N PHE A 264 3.52 6.75 -19.86
CA PHE A 264 3.23 5.87 -18.72
C PHE A 264 3.68 6.46 -17.39
N VAL A 265 4.79 7.20 -17.39
CA VAL A 265 5.27 7.94 -16.21
C VAL A 265 4.25 8.98 -15.79
N LEU A 266 3.77 9.80 -16.73
CA LEU A 266 2.78 10.84 -16.47
C LEU A 266 1.44 10.22 -16.05
N ALA A 267 0.99 9.15 -16.73
CA ALA A 267 -0.21 8.42 -16.32
C ALA A 267 -0.13 7.92 -14.87
N GLY A 268 1.03 7.41 -14.43
CA GLY A 268 1.23 6.98 -13.04
C GLY A 268 1.16 8.14 -12.05
N LEU A 269 1.83 9.26 -12.33
CA LEU A 269 1.80 10.45 -11.48
C LEU A 269 0.38 11.06 -11.41
N HIS A 270 -0.33 11.10 -12.53
CA HIS A 270 -1.72 11.57 -12.60
C HIS A 270 -2.67 10.66 -11.83
N ALA A 271 -2.56 9.34 -11.98
CA ALA A 271 -3.38 8.40 -11.24
C ALA A 271 -3.16 8.53 -9.72
N GLY A 272 -1.90 8.69 -9.29
CA GLY A 272 -1.57 8.89 -7.87
C GLY A 272 -2.09 10.22 -7.32
N ARG A 273 -2.00 11.30 -8.10
CA ARG A 273 -2.61 12.59 -7.81
C ARG A 273 -4.13 12.47 -7.68
N GLU A 274 -4.75 11.73 -8.57
CA GLU A 274 -6.19 11.51 -8.59
C GLU A 274 -6.66 10.70 -7.38
N ASP A 275 -5.94 9.66 -6.96
CA ASP A 275 -6.26 8.86 -5.78
C ASP A 275 -6.34 9.68 -4.50
N VAL A 276 -5.54 10.75 -4.40
CA VAL A 276 -5.46 11.60 -3.19
C VAL A 276 -6.09 12.99 -3.35
N ALA A 277 -6.77 13.25 -4.46
CA ALA A 277 -7.42 14.52 -4.76
C ALA A 277 -6.49 15.73 -4.67
N ASP A 278 -5.27 15.59 -5.18
CA ASP A 278 -4.28 16.66 -5.22
C ASP A 278 -4.33 17.47 -6.51
N THR A 279 -3.69 18.65 -6.48
CA THR A 279 -3.53 19.54 -7.62
C THR A 279 -2.35 19.12 -8.49
N ASP A 280 -2.35 19.54 -9.75
CA ASP A 280 -1.24 19.28 -10.69
C ASP A 280 -0.05 20.26 -10.50
N ALA A 281 -0.08 21.12 -9.47
CA ALA A 281 0.98 22.09 -9.22
C ALA A 281 2.38 21.46 -8.98
N PRO A 282 2.54 20.35 -8.23
CA PRO A 282 3.85 19.76 -7.98
C PRO A 282 4.53 19.22 -9.25
N LEU A 283 3.78 18.56 -10.13
CA LEU A 283 4.30 18.03 -11.39
C LEU A 283 4.72 19.16 -12.34
N ARG A 284 3.89 20.21 -12.49
CA ARG A 284 4.25 21.38 -13.30
C ARG A 284 5.49 22.10 -12.77
N ALA A 285 5.62 22.21 -11.46
CA ALA A 285 6.81 22.80 -10.84
C ALA A 285 8.07 21.96 -11.16
N ALA A 286 7.97 20.63 -11.11
CA ALA A 286 9.07 19.74 -11.47
C ALA A 286 9.45 19.84 -12.96
N ILE A 287 8.48 19.88 -13.87
CA ILE A 287 8.72 20.07 -15.32
C ILE A 287 9.38 21.42 -15.58
N THR A 288 8.93 22.48 -14.91
CA THR A 288 9.53 23.83 -15.02
C THR A 288 10.97 23.85 -14.52
N GLN A 289 11.23 23.18 -13.39
CA GLN A 289 12.58 23.02 -12.89
C GLN A 289 13.44 22.25 -13.89
N TYR A 290 12.90 21.17 -14.51
CA TYR A 290 13.66 20.32 -15.45
C TYR A 290 14.04 21.09 -16.69
N TYR A 291 13.10 21.86 -17.22
CA TYR A 291 13.37 22.77 -18.31
C TYR A 291 14.45 23.81 -17.95
N GLY A 292 14.38 24.42 -16.76
CA GLY A 292 15.41 25.36 -16.30
C GLY A 292 16.81 24.74 -16.28
N ALA A 293 16.95 23.51 -15.78
CA ALA A 293 18.23 22.81 -15.80
C ALA A 293 18.74 22.52 -17.23
N LEU A 294 17.85 22.20 -18.17
CA LEU A 294 18.21 22.05 -19.58
C LEU A 294 18.67 23.38 -20.20
N VAL A 295 18.02 24.49 -19.85
CA VAL A 295 18.41 25.84 -20.31
C VAL A 295 19.81 26.20 -19.82
N ASP A 296 20.07 25.98 -18.53
CA ASP A 296 21.39 26.27 -17.92
C ASP A 296 22.50 25.45 -18.60
N GLN A 297 22.20 24.23 -19.07
CA GLN A 297 23.17 23.33 -19.67
C GLN A 297 23.36 23.53 -21.19
N PHE A 298 22.29 23.80 -21.95
CA PHE A 298 22.30 23.76 -23.41
C PHE A 298 21.80 25.03 -24.10
N GLY A 299 21.33 26.01 -23.33
CA GLY A 299 20.65 27.21 -23.84
C GLY A 299 19.20 26.94 -24.28
N HIS A 300 18.42 28.01 -24.39
CA HIS A 300 16.97 27.93 -24.58
C HIS A 300 16.50 27.12 -25.80
N ILE A 301 17.12 27.31 -26.97
CA ILE A 301 16.66 26.67 -28.22
C ILE A 301 16.80 25.15 -28.11
N THR A 302 17.98 24.68 -27.71
CA THR A 302 18.27 23.26 -27.53
C THR A 302 17.43 22.65 -26.41
N ALA A 303 17.27 23.36 -25.29
CA ALA A 303 16.43 22.94 -24.18
C ALA A 303 14.97 22.77 -24.60
N ALA A 304 14.42 23.72 -25.37
CA ALA A 304 13.04 23.68 -25.85
C ALA A 304 12.81 22.49 -26.77
N SER A 305 13.72 22.28 -27.74
CA SER A 305 13.66 21.11 -28.61
C SER A 305 13.73 19.81 -27.81
N THR A 306 14.64 19.73 -26.83
CA THR A 306 14.83 18.52 -26.00
C THR A 306 13.58 18.20 -25.19
N LEU A 307 12.99 19.20 -24.52
CA LEU A 307 11.77 19.00 -23.75
C LEU A 307 10.58 18.61 -24.65
N MET A 308 10.40 19.29 -25.78
CA MET A 308 9.30 18.99 -26.70
C MET A 308 9.45 17.62 -27.36
N SER A 309 10.68 17.19 -27.69
CA SER A 309 10.96 15.84 -28.16
C SER A 309 10.63 14.79 -27.11
N LEU A 310 10.92 15.05 -25.83
CA LEU A 310 10.56 14.16 -24.73
C LEU A 310 9.03 14.00 -24.60
N PHE A 311 8.27 15.08 -24.79
CA PHE A 311 6.80 15.08 -24.74
C PHE A 311 6.13 14.69 -26.08
N ALA A 312 6.88 14.25 -27.09
CA ALA A 312 6.33 14.04 -28.44
C ALA A 312 5.21 12.98 -28.50
N LEU A 313 5.23 11.98 -27.61
CA LEU A 313 4.26 10.87 -27.59
C LEU A 313 3.22 10.98 -26.47
N THR A 314 3.24 12.04 -25.66
CA THR A 314 2.28 12.23 -24.56
C THR A 314 0.92 12.76 -25.08
N GLU A 315 -0.08 12.78 -24.21
CA GLU A 315 -1.42 13.29 -24.53
C GLU A 315 -1.43 14.82 -24.71
N GLY A 316 -2.55 15.34 -25.22
CA GLY A 316 -2.69 16.76 -25.57
C GLY A 316 -2.51 17.70 -24.37
N GLU A 317 -2.99 17.33 -23.20
CA GLU A 317 -2.85 18.14 -21.97
C GLU A 317 -1.40 18.23 -21.51
N ASP A 318 -0.69 17.09 -21.48
CA ASP A 318 0.73 17.03 -21.09
C ASP A 318 1.62 17.79 -22.10
N LYS A 319 1.34 17.65 -23.41
CA LYS A 319 2.01 18.42 -24.46
C LYS A 319 1.79 19.91 -24.30
N ALA A 320 0.56 20.32 -24.01
CA ALA A 320 0.23 21.73 -23.77
C ALA A 320 0.94 22.27 -22.53
N THR A 321 1.09 21.45 -21.49
CA THR A 321 1.84 21.79 -20.28
C THR A 321 3.31 22.03 -20.59
N ALA A 322 3.97 21.12 -21.32
CA ALA A 322 5.36 21.30 -21.73
C ALA A 322 5.55 22.56 -22.60
N ALA A 323 4.69 22.77 -23.59
CA ALA A 323 4.73 23.96 -24.44
C ALA A 323 4.54 25.26 -23.63
N ARG A 324 3.61 25.27 -22.67
CA ARG A 324 3.40 26.41 -21.76
C ARG A 324 4.63 26.68 -20.91
N THR A 325 5.31 25.63 -20.42
CA THR A 325 6.57 25.79 -19.66
C THR A 325 7.63 26.48 -20.51
N VAL A 326 7.84 26.04 -21.76
CA VAL A 326 8.82 26.68 -22.67
C VAL A 326 8.49 28.15 -22.91
N LEU A 327 7.22 28.47 -23.21
CA LEU A 327 6.79 29.83 -23.54
C LEU A 327 6.85 30.79 -22.33
N THR A 328 6.49 30.31 -21.14
CA THR A 328 6.45 31.16 -19.93
C THR A 328 7.81 31.36 -19.29
N TYR A 329 8.75 30.44 -19.50
CA TYR A 329 10.12 30.59 -19.00
C TYR A 329 10.88 31.70 -19.72
N LEU A 330 10.60 31.94 -21.01
CA LEU A 330 11.18 33.05 -21.78
C LEU A 330 10.73 34.44 -21.30
N ALA A 331 9.64 34.52 -20.54
CA ALA A 331 9.09 35.76 -20.01
C ALA A 331 9.60 36.12 -18.61
N ARG A 332 10.52 35.33 -18.05
CA ARG A 332 11.19 35.55 -16.76
C ARG A 332 12.65 35.94 -16.99
#